data_AF-A0A1W9ZM58-F1
#
_entry.id   AF-A0A1W9ZM58-F1
#
_cell.length_a   1.000
_cell.length_b   1.000
_cell.length_c   1.000
_cell.angle_alpha   90.00
_cell.angle_beta   90.00
_cell.angle_gamma   90.00
#
_symmetry.space_group_name_H-M   'P 1'
#
loop_
_entity.id
_entity.type
_entity.pdbx_description
1 polymer ?
#
loop_
_entity_poly.entity_id
_entity_poly.type
_entity_poly.pdbx_seq_one_letter_code
_entity_poly.pdbx_strand_id
1 'polypeptide(L)'
;MARRGRRSRISASDLAGYGSVANGTVDVDRAARGLGASKRDVRQAIRQAQAAQSNTFLRRISGRREADSAEGSSMRGMLQAVFGRGPRGGTVNARAAAQSLGVSQGTVRRWAAGTQQPSKGRLASIRAAARRVTTTKRGRRGATADFRSSSQGRQALRTGSKIWVSGEQGVGGYDQGYARDRRVANDISPEEIEALLRAYEDGGDEGLRKWMKEFFDDKYVAGWDFVTIDDFGIGTPE
;
A
#
# COMPACT_ATOMS: atom_id res chain seq x y z
N MET A 1 -17.97 36.40 12.84
CA MET A 1 -16.67 35.80 12.42
C MET A 1 -16.61 34.36 12.89
N ALA A 2 -16.84 33.39 12.01
CA ALA A 2 -16.80 31.98 12.38
C ALA A 2 -15.34 31.53 12.60
N ARG A 3 -15.02 31.06 13.81
CA ARG A 3 -13.77 30.38 14.12
C ARG A 3 -13.65 29.16 13.19
N ARG A 4 -12.78 29.24 12.17
CA ARG A 4 -12.37 28.08 11.35
C ARG A 4 -11.81 27.03 12.30
N GLY A 5 -12.59 25.99 12.58
CA GLY A 5 -12.16 24.84 13.35
C GLY A 5 -10.86 24.29 12.76
N ARG A 6 -9.88 24.03 13.62
CA ARG A 6 -8.65 23.30 13.29
C ARG A 6 -9.04 22.05 12.49
N ARG A 7 -8.78 22.01 11.18
CA ARG A 7 -8.92 20.77 10.38
C ARG A 7 -8.06 19.72 11.08
N SER A 8 -8.69 18.66 11.56
CA SER A 8 -8.07 17.78 12.57
C SER A 8 -7.03 16.81 12.00
N ARG A 9 -6.84 16.73 10.67
CA ARG A 9 -5.74 16.05 9.98
C ARG A 9 -5.71 16.47 8.50
N ILE A 10 -4.52 16.65 7.94
CA ILE A 10 -4.30 16.86 6.49
C ILE A 10 -4.39 15.49 5.81
N SER A 11 -5.24 15.34 4.79
CA SER A 11 -5.42 14.11 4.02
C SER A 11 -4.53 14.06 2.75
N ALA A 12 -4.48 12.91 2.08
CA ALA A 12 -3.79 12.80 0.78
C ALA A 12 -4.46 13.70 -0.29
N SER A 13 -5.79 13.78 -0.31
CA SER A 13 -6.55 14.66 -1.21
C SER A 13 -6.30 16.14 -0.91
N ASP A 14 -6.11 16.53 0.36
CA ASP A 14 -5.69 17.91 0.67
C ASP A 14 -4.30 18.25 0.10
N LEU A 15 -3.42 17.25 -0.02
CA LEU A 15 -2.07 17.40 -0.59
C LEU A 15 -2.05 17.39 -2.12
N ALA A 16 -3.03 16.73 -2.75
CA ALA A 16 -3.16 16.62 -4.20
C ALA A 16 -3.22 17.99 -4.90
N GLY A 17 -3.75 19.02 -4.21
CA GLY A 17 -3.73 20.41 -4.69
C GLY A 17 -2.34 21.07 -4.72
N TYR A 18 -1.28 20.39 -4.26
CA TYR A 18 0.08 20.92 -4.12
C TYR A 18 1.16 20.04 -4.76
N GLY A 19 0.78 18.99 -5.49
CA GLY A 19 1.67 18.06 -6.17
C GLY A 19 1.16 16.62 -6.10
N SER A 20 1.89 15.68 -6.71
CA SER A 20 1.50 14.27 -6.67
C SER A 20 2.04 13.59 -5.41
N VAL A 21 1.13 13.09 -4.59
CA VAL A 21 1.45 12.25 -3.43
C VAL A 21 2.01 10.91 -3.89
N ALA A 22 1.44 10.35 -4.98
CA ALA A 22 1.92 9.11 -5.56
C ALA A 22 3.37 9.26 -6.04
N ASN A 23 3.70 10.36 -6.71
CA ASN A 23 5.03 10.58 -7.28
C ASN A 23 6.02 11.25 -6.31
N GLY A 24 5.58 11.61 -5.10
CA GLY A 24 6.44 12.25 -4.10
C GLY A 24 6.83 13.69 -4.43
N THR A 25 6.04 14.38 -5.25
CA THR A 25 6.34 15.72 -5.79
C THR A 25 5.58 16.86 -5.09
N VAL A 26 4.96 16.59 -3.94
CA VAL A 26 4.23 17.61 -3.17
C VAL A 26 5.15 18.75 -2.72
N ASP A 27 4.83 19.98 -3.12
CA ASP A 27 5.49 21.20 -2.64
C ASP A 27 5.06 21.51 -1.20
N VAL A 28 5.95 21.20 -0.25
CA VAL A 28 5.72 21.39 1.19
C VAL A 28 5.47 22.85 1.57
N ASP A 29 6.12 23.79 0.89
CA ASP A 29 6.07 25.21 1.24
C ASP A 29 4.80 25.87 0.71
N ARG A 30 4.38 25.49 -0.50
CA ARG A 30 3.08 25.87 -1.04
C ARG A 30 1.94 25.22 -0.27
N ALA A 31 2.05 23.93 0.07
CA ALA A 31 1.07 23.21 0.87
C ALA A 31 0.90 23.81 2.27
N ALA A 32 1.99 24.10 2.98
CA ALA A 32 1.94 24.70 4.31
C ALA A 32 1.21 26.05 4.32
N ARG A 33 1.51 26.92 3.34
CA ARG A 33 0.84 28.22 3.18
C ARG A 33 -0.64 28.05 2.82
N GLY A 34 -0.94 27.21 1.83
CA GLY A 34 -2.31 27.04 1.33
C GLY A 34 -3.24 26.35 2.33
N LEU A 35 -2.73 25.40 3.11
CA LEU A 35 -3.49 24.66 4.12
C LEU A 35 -3.54 25.35 5.50
N GLY A 36 -2.75 26.41 5.70
CA GLY A 36 -2.63 27.07 7.00
C GLY A 36 -2.04 26.15 8.08
N ALA A 37 -1.08 25.30 7.69
CA ALA A 37 -0.47 24.29 8.55
C ALA A 37 1.05 24.46 8.64
N SER A 38 1.68 23.85 9.65
CA SER A 38 3.14 23.89 9.74
C SER A 38 3.77 22.97 8.67
N LYS A 39 4.98 23.30 8.19
CA LYS A 39 5.76 22.41 7.29
C LYS A 39 5.98 21.02 7.91
N ARG A 40 6.05 20.94 9.24
CA ARG A 40 6.16 19.67 9.98
C ARG A 40 4.92 18.82 9.81
N ASP A 41 3.73 19.41 9.96
CA ASP A 41 2.45 18.71 9.82
C ASP A 41 2.25 18.22 8.38
N VAL A 42 2.60 19.05 7.39
CA VAL A 42 2.56 18.66 5.97
C VAL A 42 3.48 17.47 5.70
N ARG A 43 4.74 17.51 6.14
CA ARG A 43 5.67 16.38 6.00
C ARG A 43 5.18 15.12 6.70
N GLN A 44 4.52 15.27 7.86
CA GLN A 44 3.92 14.15 8.56
C GLN A 44 2.74 13.55 7.77
N ALA A 45 1.89 14.40 7.19
CA ALA A 45 0.77 13.96 6.34
C ALA A 45 1.27 13.23 5.09
N ILE A 46 2.32 13.74 4.42
CA ILE A 46 2.96 13.06 3.29
C ILE A 46 3.44 11.67 3.69
N ARG A 47 4.17 11.54 4.81
CA ARG A 47 4.64 10.23 5.29
C ARG A 47 3.49 9.28 5.62
N GLN A 48 2.40 9.78 6.20
CA GLN A 48 1.22 8.99 6.51
C GLN A 48 0.51 8.51 5.24
N ALA A 49 0.38 9.37 4.23
CA ALA A 49 -0.22 9.03 2.94
C ALA A 49 0.63 7.98 2.20
N GLN A 50 1.96 8.15 2.17
CA GLN A 50 2.88 7.17 1.59
C GLN A 50 2.81 5.82 2.30
N ALA A 51 2.75 5.82 3.64
CA ALA A 51 2.60 4.59 4.42
C ALA A 51 1.24 3.89 4.16
N ALA A 52 0.16 4.65 4.02
CA ALA A 52 -1.14 4.13 3.67
C ALA A 52 -1.12 3.47 2.28
N GLN A 53 -0.53 4.15 1.28
CA GLN A 53 -0.36 3.60 -0.06
C GLN A 53 0.51 2.33 -0.08
N SER A 54 1.64 2.32 0.65
CA SER A 54 2.49 1.13 0.77
C SER A 54 1.73 -0.06 1.35
N ASN A 55 0.89 0.17 2.35
CA ASN A 55 0.01 -0.85 2.91
C ASN A 55 -1.06 -1.31 1.92
N THR A 56 -1.67 -0.41 1.15
CA THR A 56 -2.57 -0.76 0.05
C THR A 56 -1.87 -1.68 -0.95
N PHE A 57 -0.66 -1.33 -1.37
CA PHE A 57 0.18 -2.15 -2.25
C PHE A 57 0.44 -3.54 -1.68
N LEU A 58 0.92 -3.61 -0.45
CA LEU A 58 1.15 -4.88 0.23
C LEU A 58 -0.13 -5.73 0.30
N ARG A 59 -1.25 -5.15 0.73
CA ARG A 59 -2.53 -5.87 0.91
C ARG A 59 -3.06 -6.44 -0.40
N ARG A 60 -3.05 -5.63 -1.46
CA ARG A 60 -3.62 -5.98 -2.76
C ARG A 60 -2.75 -6.97 -3.53
N ILE A 61 -1.42 -6.85 -3.42
CA ILE A 61 -0.50 -7.85 -3.99
C ILE A 61 -0.59 -9.15 -3.20
N SER A 62 -0.40 -9.13 -1.89
CA SER A 62 -0.27 -10.38 -1.12
C SER A 62 -1.60 -11.05 -0.74
N GLY A 63 -2.73 -10.36 -0.90
CA GLY A 63 -4.02 -10.80 -0.35
C GLY A 63 -4.12 -10.74 1.19
N ARG A 64 -3.11 -10.19 1.88
CA ARG A 64 -3.07 -10.03 3.34
C ARG A 64 -3.89 -8.80 3.75
N ARG A 65 -5.22 -8.93 3.77
CA ARG A 65 -6.19 -7.81 3.89
C ARG A 65 -6.00 -6.87 5.11
N GLU A 66 -5.45 -7.37 6.21
CA GLU A 66 -5.20 -6.60 7.44
C GLU A 66 -3.71 -6.23 7.61
N ALA A 67 -2.84 -6.56 6.64
CA ALA A 67 -1.41 -6.30 6.74
C ALA A 67 -1.14 -4.82 6.94
N ASP A 68 -0.25 -4.51 7.88
CA ASP A 68 0.18 -3.16 8.15
C ASP A 68 1.67 -3.18 8.50
N SER A 69 2.46 -2.57 7.62
CA SER A 69 3.92 -2.48 7.70
C SER A 69 4.40 -1.14 8.27
N ALA A 70 3.48 -0.20 8.47
CA ALA A 70 3.75 1.17 8.86
C ALA A 70 3.99 1.35 10.37
N GLU A 71 4.51 2.52 10.73
CA GLU A 71 4.65 2.93 12.12
C GLU A 71 3.28 3.27 12.74
N GLY A 72 2.93 2.62 13.86
CA GLY A 72 1.60 2.70 14.47
C GLY A 72 0.65 1.55 14.12
N SER A 73 1.13 0.57 13.36
CA SER A 73 0.41 -0.65 12.99
C SER A 73 -0.11 -1.46 14.18
N SER A 74 -1.29 -2.04 14.02
CA SER A 74 -1.82 -2.99 15.01
C SER A 74 -0.93 -4.24 15.09
N MET A 75 -0.85 -4.87 16.27
CA MET A 75 -0.08 -6.11 16.45
C MET A 75 -0.49 -7.18 15.44
N ARG A 76 -1.79 -7.30 15.21
CA ARG A 76 -2.37 -8.19 14.20
C ARG A 76 -1.89 -7.86 12.80
N GLY A 77 -1.93 -6.59 12.41
CA GLY A 77 -1.51 -6.14 11.08
C GLY A 77 -0.04 -6.39 10.82
N MET A 78 0.83 -6.17 11.82
CA MET A 78 2.25 -6.51 11.70
C MET A 78 2.48 -8.01 11.59
N LEU A 79 1.79 -8.81 12.40
CA LEU A 79 1.92 -10.27 12.36
C LEU A 79 1.43 -10.83 11.02
N GLN A 80 0.30 -10.33 10.50
CA GLN A 80 -0.19 -10.73 9.19
C GLN A 80 0.74 -10.24 8.07
N ALA A 81 1.30 -9.03 8.18
CA ALA A 81 2.29 -8.51 7.24
C ALA A 81 3.54 -9.39 7.18
N VAL A 82 4.03 -9.92 8.30
CA VAL A 82 5.25 -10.75 8.33
C VAL A 82 4.98 -12.20 7.95
N PHE A 83 3.94 -12.81 8.55
CA PHE A 83 3.73 -14.26 8.49
C PHE A 83 2.57 -14.69 7.59
N GLY A 84 1.86 -13.72 7.01
CA GLY A 84 0.69 -13.99 6.18
C GLY A 84 -0.51 -14.51 6.97
N ARG A 85 -1.51 -14.97 6.23
CA ARG A 85 -2.74 -15.57 6.78
C ARG A 85 -2.50 -17.02 7.17
N GLY A 86 -3.23 -17.47 8.18
CA GLY A 86 -3.22 -18.87 8.61
C GLY A 86 -4.00 -19.77 7.64
N PRO A 87 -3.78 -21.10 7.72
CA PRO A 87 -4.61 -22.07 7.00
C PRO A 87 -6.11 -21.86 7.27
N ARG A 88 -6.95 -22.18 6.29
CA ARG A 88 -8.42 -22.06 6.37
C ARG A 88 -8.91 -20.64 6.71
N GLY A 89 -8.18 -19.63 6.24
CA GLY A 89 -8.59 -18.23 6.38
C GLY A 89 -8.24 -17.57 7.71
N GLY A 90 -7.48 -18.23 8.58
CA GLY A 90 -7.04 -17.68 9.86
C GLY A 90 -6.35 -16.31 9.71
N THR A 91 -6.58 -15.42 10.68
CA THR A 91 -6.16 -14.01 10.60
C THR A 91 -4.64 -13.85 10.50
N VAL A 92 -3.87 -14.72 11.16
CA VAL A 92 -2.41 -14.76 11.12
C VAL A 92 -1.97 -16.22 11.07
N ASN A 93 -0.87 -16.52 10.36
CA ASN A 93 -0.21 -17.83 10.45
C ASN A 93 0.47 -18.01 11.81
N ALA A 94 -0.33 -18.36 12.83
CA ALA A 94 0.14 -18.50 14.21
C ALA A 94 1.23 -19.56 14.37
N ARG A 95 1.24 -20.61 13.53
CA ARG A 95 2.26 -21.66 13.54
C ARG A 95 3.62 -21.11 13.10
N ALA A 96 3.68 -20.46 11.94
CA ALA A 96 4.91 -19.87 11.43
C ALA A 96 5.44 -18.77 12.36
N ALA A 97 4.54 -17.91 12.85
CA ALA A 97 4.88 -16.85 13.80
C ALA A 97 5.42 -17.43 15.12
N ALA A 98 4.78 -18.45 15.68
CA ALA A 98 5.21 -19.10 16.92
C ALA A 98 6.63 -19.68 16.78
N GLN A 99 6.88 -20.40 15.69
CA GLN A 99 8.19 -20.98 15.38
C GLN A 99 9.26 -19.91 15.22
N SER A 100 8.97 -18.84 14.47
CA SER A 100 9.93 -17.76 14.23
C SER A 100 10.19 -16.89 15.46
N LEU A 101 9.21 -16.72 16.34
CA LEU A 101 9.30 -15.82 17.51
C LEU A 101 9.66 -16.54 18.81
N GLY A 102 9.77 -17.87 18.79
CA GLY A 102 10.10 -18.69 19.95
C GLY A 102 9.02 -18.67 21.03
N VAL A 103 7.74 -18.67 20.65
CA VAL A 103 6.59 -18.64 21.58
C VAL A 103 5.52 -19.66 21.18
N SER A 104 4.54 -19.91 22.03
CA SER A 104 3.41 -20.78 21.67
C SER A 104 2.46 -20.12 20.66
N GLN A 105 1.76 -20.93 19.87
CA GLN A 105 0.72 -20.44 18.95
C GLN A 105 -0.39 -19.69 19.69
N GLY A 106 -0.74 -20.12 20.91
CA GLY A 106 -1.72 -19.44 21.75
C GLY A 106 -1.31 -18.02 22.13
N THR A 107 -0.01 -17.81 22.41
CA THR A 107 0.54 -16.48 22.67
C THR A 107 0.42 -15.57 21.44
N VAL A 108 0.77 -16.07 20.25
CA VAL A 108 0.59 -15.31 19.01
C VAL A 108 -0.88 -14.95 18.76
N ARG A 109 -1.80 -15.89 18.99
CA ARG A 109 -3.24 -15.64 18.85
C ARG A 109 -3.73 -14.55 19.81
N ARG A 110 -3.28 -14.56 21.07
CA ARG A 110 -3.60 -13.49 22.04
C ARG A 110 -3.03 -12.14 21.64
N TRP A 111 -1.82 -12.09 21.10
CA TRP A 111 -1.25 -10.86 20.53
C TRP A 111 -2.05 -10.34 19.33
N ALA A 112 -2.45 -11.22 18.40
CA ALA A 112 -3.28 -10.86 17.26
C ALA A 112 -4.70 -10.44 17.67
N ALA A 113 -5.23 -10.98 18.77
CA ALA A 113 -6.50 -10.57 19.36
C ALA A 113 -6.40 -9.27 20.18
N GLY A 114 -5.19 -8.82 20.51
CA GLY A 114 -4.95 -7.64 21.35
C GLY A 114 -5.18 -7.89 22.85
N THR A 115 -5.46 -9.13 23.27
CA THR A 115 -5.69 -9.49 24.68
C THR A 115 -4.40 -9.59 25.49
N GLN A 116 -3.24 -9.70 24.81
CA GLN A 116 -1.92 -9.60 25.41
C GLN A 116 -0.99 -8.80 24.50
N GLN A 117 0.05 -8.21 25.09
CA GLN A 117 1.11 -7.54 24.35
C GLN A 117 2.44 -8.28 24.51
N PRO A 118 3.27 -8.35 23.45
CA PRO A 118 4.63 -8.82 23.60
C PRO A 118 5.46 -7.84 24.43
N SER A 119 6.52 -8.34 25.05
CA SER A 119 7.58 -7.51 25.65
C SER A 119 8.10 -6.45 24.65
N LYS A 120 8.55 -5.29 25.15
CA LYS A 120 9.05 -4.17 24.32
C LYS A 120 10.07 -4.58 23.26
N GLY A 121 11.08 -5.40 23.62
CA GLY A 121 12.10 -5.87 22.67
C GLY A 121 11.54 -6.74 21.54
N ARG A 122 10.58 -7.61 21.85
CA ARG A 122 9.89 -8.45 20.86
C ARG A 122 8.96 -7.63 19.98
N LEU A 123 8.25 -6.66 20.53
CA LEU A 123 7.46 -5.70 19.76
C LEU A 123 8.34 -4.93 18.76
N ALA A 124 9.51 -4.45 19.18
CA ALA A 124 10.46 -3.77 18.29
C ALA A 124 10.95 -4.68 17.16
N SER A 125 11.23 -5.96 17.48
CA SER A 125 11.64 -6.96 16.48
C SER A 125 10.54 -7.26 15.46
N ILE A 126 9.29 -7.38 15.91
CA ILE A 126 8.11 -7.58 15.04
C ILE A 126 7.92 -6.35 14.13
N ARG A 127 8.02 -5.13 14.67
CA ARG A 127 7.96 -3.88 13.89
C ARG A 127 9.03 -3.83 12.80
N ALA A 128 10.27 -4.15 13.15
CA ALA A 128 11.38 -4.18 12.19
C ALA A 128 11.16 -5.24 11.10
N ALA A 129 10.65 -6.42 11.47
CA ALA A 129 10.28 -7.46 10.50
C ALA A 129 9.15 -6.99 9.57
N ALA A 130 8.09 -6.38 10.10
CA ALA A 130 6.96 -5.88 9.32
C ALA A 130 7.39 -4.81 8.31
N ARG A 131 8.25 -3.87 8.72
CA ARG A 131 8.84 -2.86 7.81
C ARG A 131 9.63 -3.51 6.66
N ARG A 132 10.43 -4.54 6.95
CA ARG A 132 11.24 -5.23 5.93
C ARG A 132 10.41 -5.92 4.84
N VAL A 133 9.13 -6.19 5.09
CA VAL A 133 8.22 -6.79 4.09
C VAL A 133 8.10 -5.89 2.87
N THR A 134 7.99 -4.57 3.05
CA THR A 134 7.84 -3.60 1.95
C THR A 134 9.17 -2.95 1.57
N THR A 135 10.11 -2.78 2.51
CA THR A 135 11.36 -2.07 2.23
C THR A 135 12.46 -2.94 1.61
N THR A 136 12.38 -4.27 1.71
CA THR A 136 13.41 -5.17 1.14
C THR A 136 12.88 -5.98 -0.04
N LYS A 137 13.74 -6.19 -1.05
CA LYS A 137 13.44 -7.05 -2.21
C LYS A 137 12.98 -8.45 -1.80
N ARG A 138 13.65 -9.05 -0.79
CA ARG A 138 13.26 -10.36 -0.24
C ARG A 138 11.86 -10.35 0.37
N GLY A 139 11.52 -9.32 1.14
CA GLY A 139 10.20 -9.14 1.74
C GLY A 139 9.11 -9.06 0.67
N ARG A 140 9.33 -8.23 -0.36
CA ARG A 140 8.40 -8.03 -1.46
C ARG A 140 8.20 -9.28 -2.31
N ARG A 141 9.27 -10.03 -2.57
CA ARG A 141 9.19 -11.38 -3.18
C ARG A 141 8.31 -12.34 -2.40
N GLY A 142 8.34 -12.27 -1.06
CA GLY A 142 7.42 -13.04 -0.23
C GLY A 142 5.97 -12.61 -0.41
N ALA A 143 5.70 -11.31 -0.54
CA ALA A 143 4.36 -10.79 -0.79
C ALA A 143 3.82 -11.18 -2.17
N THR A 144 4.64 -11.12 -3.22
CA THR A 144 4.24 -11.53 -4.58
C THR A 144 4.13 -13.04 -4.72
N ALA A 145 4.92 -13.84 -3.99
CA ALA A 145 4.76 -15.29 -3.95
C ALA A 145 3.38 -15.72 -3.43
N ASP A 146 2.84 -15.02 -2.43
CA ASP A 146 1.48 -15.24 -1.95
C ASP A 146 0.46 -15.02 -3.07
N PHE A 147 0.59 -13.93 -3.85
CA PHE A 147 -0.23 -13.68 -5.03
C PHE A 147 -0.17 -14.86 -6.00
N ARG A 148 1.04 -15.23 -6.43
CA ARG A 148 1.27 -16.30 -7.42
C ARG A 148 0.71 -17.65 -6.98
N SER A 149 0.74 -17.93 -5.68
CA SER A 149 0.20 -19.19 -5.11
C SER A 149 -1.32 -19.17 -4.91
N SER A 150 -1.94 -17.99 -4.86
CA SER A 150 -3.38 -17.85 -4.65
C SER A 150 -4.19 -18.37 -5.84
N SER A 151 -5.44 -18.79 -5.60
CA SER A 151 -6.35 -19.20 -6.67
C SER A 151 -6.57 -18.09 -7.70
N GLN A 152 -6.77 -16.85 -7.24
CA GLN A 152 -6.92 -15.68 -8.09
C GLN A 152 -5.66 -15.40 -8.90
N GLY A 153 -4.48 -15.36 -8.27
CA GLY A 153 -3.22 -15.09 -8.97
C GLY A 153 -2.85 -16.17 -9.96
N ARG A 154 -3.06 -17.46 -9.64
CA ARG A 154 -2.88 -18.56 -10.59
C ARG A 154 -3.78 -18.44 -11.81
N GLN A 155 -5.03 -18.03 -11.62
CA GLN A 155 -5.95 -17.79 -12.73
C GLN A 155 -5.48 -16.61 -13.58
N ALA A 156 -5.17 -15.48 -12.94
CA ALA A 156 -4.74 -14.26 -13.61
C ALA A 156 -3.44 -14.47 -14.41
N LEU A 157 -2.47 -15.20 -13.86
CA LEU A 157 -1.21 -15.56 -14.53
C LEU A 157 -1.38 -16.61 -15.65
N ARG A 158 -2.57 -17.19 -15.82
CA ARG A 158 -2.86 -18.14 -16.90
C ARG A 158 -3.67 -17.51 -18.03
N THR A 159 -4.61 -16.63 -17.70
CA THR A 159 -5.59 -16.11 -18.68
C THR A 159 -5.57 -14.59 -18.83
N GLY A 160 -4.74 -13.89 -18.07
CA GLY A 160 -4.86 -12.44 -17.89
C GLY A 160 -6.02 -12.09 -16.96
N SER A 161 -6.23 -10.79 -16.77
CA SER A 161 -7.29 -10.25 -15.92
C SER A 161 -7.58 -8.79 -16.27
N LYS A 162 -8.19 -8.05 -15.33
CA LYS A 162 -8.21 -6.60 -15.35
C LYS A 162 -7.23 -6.05 -14.32
N ILE A 163 -6.59 -4.93 -14.60
CA ILE A 163 -5.98 -4.07 -13.59
C ILE A 163 -6.85 -2.84 -13.43
N TRP A 164 -7.07 -2.42 -12.19
CA TRP A 164 -7.78 -1.17 -11.90
C TRP A 164 -7.04 -0.35 -10.86
N VAL A 165 -7.20 0.96 -10.94
CA VAL A 165 -6.60 1.94 -10.03
C VAL A 165 -7.64 3.01 -9.71
N SER A 166 -7.78 3.36 -8.43
CA SER A 166 -8.62 4.47 -7.97
C SER A 166 -7.82 5.52 -7.23
N GLY A 167 -8.27 6.77 -7.38
CA GLY A 167 -7.69 7.95 -6.77
C GLY A 167 -7.77 9.14 -7.71
N GLU A 168 -7.08 10.22 -7.38
CA GLU A 168 -7.01 11.41 -8.20
C GLU A 168 -6.02 11.21 -9.36
N GLN A 169 -6.53 11.20 -10.59
CA GLN A 169 -5.78 10.81 -11.78
C GLN A 169 -6.33 11.44 -13.07
N GLY A 170 -5.48 11.59 -14.08
CA GLY A 170 -5.83 12.20 -15.35
C GLY A 170 -4.62 12.52 -16.23
N VAL A 171 -4.90 12.97 -17.46
CA VAL A 171 -3.87 13.43 -18.41
C VAL A 171 -3.10 14.62 -17.83
N GLY A 172 -1.77 14.54 -17.88
CA GLY A 172 -0.86 15.55 -17.34
C GLY A 172 -0.84 15.65 -15.81
N GLY A 173 -1.54 14.74 -15.11
CA GLY A 173 -1.53 14.64 -13.65
C GLY A 173 -1.91 15.95 -12.94
N TYR A 174 -1.13 16.28 -11.91
CA TYR A 174 -1.30 17.50 -11.14
C TYR A 174 -1.10 18.77 -11.99
N ASP A 175 -0.09 18.77 -12.86
CA ASP A 175 0.40 19.98 -13.52
C ASP A 175 -0.56 20.54 -14.57
N GLN A 176 -1.41 19.69 -15.18
CA GLN A 176 -2.38 20.13 -16.19
C GLN A 176 -3.82 20.30 -15.67
N GLY A 177 -4.08 19.99 -14.39
CA GLY A 177 -5.39 20.25 -13.77
C GLY A 177 -6.56 19.40 -14.27
N TYR A 178 -6.32 18.39 -15.11
CA TYR A 178 -7.33 17.44 -15.59
C TYR A 178 -7.51 16.22 -14.68
N ALA A 179 -6.72 16.11 -13.61
CA ALA A 179 -6.87 15.05 -12.63
C ALA A 179 -8.24 15.16 -11.92
N ARG A 180 -8.91 14.02 -11.78
CA ARG A 180 -10.17 13.89 -11.03
C ARG A 180 -10.12 12.59 -10.25
N ASP A 181 -10.80 12.55 -9.11
CA ASP A 181 -11.05 11.30 -8.42
C ASP A 181 -11.91 10.38 -9.29
N ARG A 182 -11.36 9.22 -9.65
CA ARG A 182 -12.02 8.22 -10.49
C ARG A 182 -11.39 6.85 -10.29
N ARG A 183 -12.06 5.82 -10.82
CA ARG A 183 -11.52 4.47 -11.01
C ARG A 183 -11.37 4.21 -12.50
N VAL A 184 -10.17 3.80 -12.92
CA VAL A 184 -9.89 3.33 -14.29
C VAL A 184 -9.56 1.85 -14.25
N ALA A 185 -9.90 1.12 -15.31
CA ALA A 185 -9.59 -0.29 -15.43
C ALA A 185 -9.27 -0.65 -16.88
N ASN A 186 -8.28 -1.51 -17.07
CA ASN A 186 -7.90 -2.06 -18.38
C ASN A 186 -7.61 -3.54 -18.26
N ASP A 187 -7.68 -4.24 -19.40
CA ASP A 187 -7.24 -5.62 -19.46
C ASP A 187 -5.72 -5.70 -19.32
N ILE A 188 -5.25 -6.71 -18.59
CA ILE A 188 -3.84 -6.95 -18.32
C ILE A 188 -3.52 -8.42 -18.62
N SER A 189 -2.51 -8.65 -19.47
CA SER A 189 -2.03 -9.96 -19.86
C SER A 189 -1.28 -10.68 -18.73
N PRO A 190 -1.10 -12.01 -18.81
CA PRO A 190 -0.23 -12.74 -17.88
C PRO A 190 1.19 -12.17 -17.75
N GLU A 191 1.79 -11.78 -18.88
CA GLU A 191 3.14 -11.24 -18.95
C GLU A 191 3.23 -9.88 -18.26
N GLU A 192 2.24 -9.01 -18.48
CA GLU A 192 2.14 -7.70 -17.82
C GLU A 192 1.89 -7.84 -16.32
N ILE A 193 1.09 -8.82 -15.88
CA ILE A 193 0.93 -9.12 -14.45
C ILE A 193 2.27 -9.51 -13.83
N GLU A 194 3.04 -10.40 -14.48
CA GLU A 194 4.34 -10.81 -13.97
C GLU A 194 5.35 -9.64 -13.98
N ALA A 195 5.29 -8.77 -14.99
CA ALA A 195 6.10 -7.54 -15.04
C ALA A 195 5.75 -6.57 -13.90
N LEU A 196 4.45 -6.37 -13.60
CA LEU A 196 3.97 -5.59 -12.47
C LEU A 196 4.54 -6.13 -11.15
N LEU A 197 4.43 -7.45 -10.92
CA LEU A 197 4.94 -8.08 -9.71
C LEU A 197 6.46 -7.90 -9.58
N ARG A 198 7.21 -8.04 -10.68
CA ARG A 198 8.66 -7.80 -10.70
C ARG A 198 9.03 -6.34 -10.45
N ALA A 199 8.29 -5.39 -11.02
CA ALA A 199 8.50 -3.97 -10.77
C ALA A 199 8.35 -3.64 -9.27
N TYR A 200 7.35 -4.23 -8.61
CA TYR A 200 7.21 -4.13 -7.16
C TYR A 200 8.35 -4.84 -6.42
N GLU A 201 8.73 -6.06 -6.79
CA GLU A 201 9.84 -6.77 -6.14
C GLU A 201 11.15 -6.00 -6.20
N ASP A 202 11.48 -5.41 -7.35
CA ASP A 202 12.76 -4.75 -7.60
C ASP A 202 12.77 -3.32 -7.08
N GLY A 203 11.79 -2.50 -7.46
CA GLY A 203 11.71 -1.07 -7.15
C GLY A 203 10.79 -0.69 -5.99
N GLY A 204 10.10 -1.66 -5.38
CA GLY A 204 9.12 -1.38 -4.32
C GLY A 204 7.95 -0.55 -4.83
N ASP A 205 7.43 0.31 -3.96
CA ASP A 205 6.28 1.16 -4.29
C ASP A 205 6.58 2.10 -5.47
N GLU A 206 7.82 2.57 -5.61
CA GLU A 206 8.23 3.43 -6.73
C GLU A 206 8.27 2.67 -8.05
N GLY A 207 8.87 1.48 -8.06
CA GLY A 207 8.91 0.61 -9.24
C GLY A 207 7.49 0.24 -9.71
N LEU A 208 6.61 -0.10 -8.77
CA LEU A 208 5.21 -0.40 -9.07
C LEU A 208 4.47 0.81 -9.67
N ARG A 209 4.62 2.00 -9.07
CA ARG A 209 3.99 3.23 -9.59
C ARG A 209 4.48 3.58 -10.98
N LYS A 210 5.80 3.50 -11.22
CA LYS A 210 6.38 3.74 -12.54
C LYS A 210 5.79 2.79 -13.58
N TRP A 211 5.75 1.49 -13.27
CA TRP A 211 5.15 0.49 -14.15
C TRP A 211 3.67 0.78 -14.42
N MET A 212 2.87 1.12 -13.40
CA MET A 212 1.45 1.45 -13.59
C MET A 212 1.28 2.71 -14.45
N LYS A 213 2.12 3.73 -14.25
CA LYS A 213 2.09 4.94 -15.07
C LYS A 213 2.33 4.60 -16.54
N GLU A 214 3.42 3.89 -16.84
CA GLU A 214 3.77 3.47 -18.20
C GLU A 214 2.67 2.60 -18.83
N PHE A 215 2.10 1.67 -18.07
CA PHE A 215 1.01 0.81 -18.54
C PHE A 215 -0.24 1.60 -18.91
N PHE A 216 -0.69 2.53 -18.06
CA PHE A 216 -1.90 3.32 -18.35
C PHE A 216 -1.65 4.42 -19.40
N ASP A 217 -0.43 4.95 -19.48
CA ASP A 217 -0.02 5.86 -20.54
C ASP A 217 -0.15 5.21 -21.94
N ASP A 218 0.29 3.96 -22.06
CA ASP A 218 0.20 3.18 -23.31
C ASP A 218 -1.22 2.65 -23.59
N LYS A 219 -1.85 2.01 -22.59
CA LYS A 219 -3.08 1.23 -22.79
C LYS A 219 -4.38 2.00 -22.60
N TYR A 220 -4.33 3.18 -21.99
CA TYR A 220 -5.53 3.96 -21.69
C TYR A 220 -5.57 5.26 -22.49
N VAL A 221 -4.72 6.23 -22.11
CA VAL A 221 -4.64 7.54 -22.76
C VAL A 221 -3.23 8.07 -22.54
N ALA A 222 -2.57 8.51 -23.62
CA ALA A 222 -1.25 9.13 -23.53
C ALA A 222 -1.26 10.36 -22.59
N GLY A 223 -0.18 10.51 -21.83
CA GLY A 223 0.00 11.48 -20.77
C GLY A 223 -0.70 11.12 -19.45
N TRP A 224 -1.17 9.89 -19.24
CA TRP A 224 -1.85 9.51 -18.00
C TRP A 224 -0.91 9.56 -16.79
N ASP A 225 -1.39 10.14 -15.68
CA ASP A 225 -0.64 10.17 -14.43
C ASP A 225 -1.56 10.06 -13.21
N PHE A 226 -0.97 9.67 -12.08
CA PHE A 226 -1.61 9.50 -10.79
C PHE A 226 -1.14 10.60 -9.83
N VAL A 227 -2.08 11.40 -9.31
CA VAL A 227 -1.82 12.37 -8.24
C VAL A 227 -1.91 11.65 -6.89
N THR A 228 -2.95 10.84 -6.70
CA THR A 228 -3.04 9.88 -5.60
C THR A 228 -3.32 8.48 -6.16
N ILE A 229 -2.99 7.47 -5.35
CA ILE A 229 -3.44 6.10 -5.56
C ILE A 229 -4.01 5.66 -4.22
N ASP A 230 -5.32 5.62 -4.15
CA ASP A 230 -6.07 5.30 -2.95
C ASP A 230 -6.29 3.78 -2.85
N ASP A 231 -6.48 3.14 -4.00
CA ASP A 231 -6.60 1.69 -4.12
C ASP A 231 -6.22 1.19 -5.52
N PHE A 232 -5.88 -0.08 -5.63
CA PHE A 232 -5.67 -0.74 -6.92
C PHE A 232 -5.85 -2.26 -6.79
N GLY A 233 -5.98 -2.97 -7.90
CA GLY A 233 -6.02 -4.42 -7.86
C GLY A 233 -5.92 -5.10 -9.21
N ILE A 234 -5.69 -6.41 -9.16
CA ILE A 234 -5.78 -7.32 -10.31
C ILE A 234 -7.05 -8.15 -10.14
N GLY A 235 -7.93 -8.15 -11.13
CA GLY A 235 -9.28 -8.71 -11.07
C GLY A 235 -10.35 -7.66 -11.32
N THR A 236 -11.61 -8.05 -11.17
CA THR A 236 -12.73 -7.11 -11.20
C THR A 236 -12.77 -6.30 -9.90
N PRO A 237 -12.98 -4.98 -9.94
CA PRO A 237 -13.21 -4.20 -8.74
C PRO A 237 -14.44 -4.74 -7.99
N GLU A 238 -14.32 -4.94 -6.67
CA GLU A 238 -15.47 -5.13 -5.77
C GLU A 238 -16.23 -3.81 -5.56
#